data_AF-A0A9D1GKQ5-F1
#
_entry.id   AF-A0A9D1GKQ5-F1
#
_cell.length_a   1.000
_cell.length_b   1.000
_cell.length_c   1.000
_cell.angle_alpha   90.00
_cell.angle_beta   90.00
_cell.angle_gamma   90.00
#
_symmetry.space_group_name_H-M   'P 1'
#
loop_
_entity.id
_entity.type
_entity.pdbx_description
1 polymer ?
#
loop_
_entity_poly.entity_id
_entity_poly.type
_entity_poly.pdbx_seq_one_letter_code
_entity_poly.pdbx_strand_id
1 'polypeptide(L)' 'MKKHDTYRNAEKYHDPTAGKAIQKASQQPELISWYIKTIKDLAEIMDLEIVGYVAVKDKKTKIIW' A
#
# COMPACT_ATOMS: atom_id res chain seq x y z
N MET A 1 -12.34 -10.47 -15.60
CA MET A 1 -11.29 -9.48 -15.29
C MET A 1 -9.98 -9.97 -15.89
N LYS A 2 -9.43 -9.31 -16.92
CA LYS A 2 -8.15 -9.73 -17.52
C LYS A 2 -7.04 -9.44 -16.51
N LYS A 3 -6.27 -10.46 -16.11
CA LYS A 3 -5.05 -10.28 -15.32
C LYS A 3 -4.13 -9.35 -16.12
N HIS A 4 -3.85 -8.16 -15.60
CA HIS A 4 -2.76 -7.34 -16.14
C HIS A 4 -1.47 -8.12 -15.89
N ASP A 5 -0.79 -8.53 -16.96
CA ASP A 5 0.53 -9.16 -16.89
C ASP A 5 1.50 -8.10 -16.37
N THR A 6 1.68 -8.03 -15.05
CA THR A 6 2.58 -7.11 -14.36
C THR A 6 4.04 -7.25 -14.82
N TYR A 7 4.38 -8.34 -15.51
CA TYR A 7 5.70 -8.62 -16.05
C TYR A 7 5.87 -8.24 -17.52
N ARG A 8 5.03 -7.36 -18.08
CA ARG A 8 5.24 -6.83 -19.43
C ARG A 8 5.50 -5.33 -19.36
N ASN A 9 6.54 -4.87 -20.05
CA ASN A 9 6.82 -3.45 -20.20
C ASN A 9 5.85 -2.79 -21.22
N ALA A 10 6.00 -1.49 -21.46
CA ALA A 10 5.13 -0.72 -22.37
C ALA A 10 5.13 -1.27 -23.81
N GLU A 11 6.21 -1.93 -24.23
CA GLU A 11 6.38 -2.57 -25.54
C GLU A 11 5.91 -4.03 -25.57
N LYS A 12 5.29 -4.50 -24.48
CA LYS A 12 4.73 -5.86 -24.30
C LYS A 12 5.76 -6.98 -24.21
N TYR A 13 7.05 -6.67 -24.08
CA TYR A 13 8.08 -7.66 -23.80
C TYR A 13 8.03 -8.10 -22.34
N HIS A 14 8.32 -9.38 -22.10
CA HIS A 14 8.47 -9.89 -20.74
C HIS A 14 9.66 -9.21 -20.07
N ASP A 15 9.37 -8.40 -19.05
CA ASP A 15 10.34 -7.62 -18.30
C ASP A 15 10.18 -7.92 -16.80
N PRO A 16 10.94 -8.89 -16.28
CA PRO A 16 10.90 -9.24 -14.87
C PRO A 16 11.37 -8.10 -13.95
N THR A 17 12.19 -7.18 -14.46
CA THR A 17 12.66 -6.01 -13.71
C THR A 17 11.54 -5.00 -13.55
N ALA A 18 10.82 -4.68 -14.63
CA ALA A 18 9.65 -3.81 -14.58
C ALA A 18 8.56 -4.40 -13.67
N GLY A 19 8.30 -5.71 -13.75
CA GLY A 19 7.29 -6.36 -12.89
C GLY A 19 7.65 -6.35 -11.40
N LYS A 20 8.93 -6.53 -11.05
CA LYS A 20 9.40 -6.37 -9.68
C LYS A 20 9.29 -4.93 -9.19
N ALA A 21 9.59 -3.94 -10.04
CA ALA A 21 9.47 -2.53 -9.68
C ALA A 21 8.01 -2.14 -9.40
N ILE A 22 7.06 -2.60 -10.22
CA ILE A 22 5.62 -2.35 -10.02
C ILE A 22 5.12 -3.03 -8.74
N GLN A 23 5.50 -4.28 -8.48
CA GLN A 23 5.14 -4.95 -7.23
C GLN A 23 5.69 -4.21 -6.01
N LYS A 24 6.96 -3.80 -6.04
CA LYS A 24 7.60 -3.05 -4.96
C LYS A 24 6.94 -1.67 -4.76
N ALA A 25 6.51 -1.01 -5.83
CA ALA A 25 5.78 0.25 -5.75
C ALA A 25 4.33 0.08 -5.25
N SER A 26 3.74 -1.10 -5.46
CA SER A 26 2.39 -1.44 -4.98
C SER A 26 2.38 -1.93 -3.53
N GLN A 27 3.55 -2.28 -2.97
CA GLN A 27 3.66 -2.64 -1.56
C GLN A 27 3.48 -1.41 -0.69
N GLN A 28 2.61 -1.53 0.32
CA GLN A 28 2.43 -0.50 1.33
C GLN A 28 3.77 -0.21 2.03
N PRO A 29 4.21 1.06 2.08
CA PRO A 29 5.43 1.41 2.78
C PRO A 29 5.35 1.04 4.27
N GLU A 30 6.43 0.50 4.82
CA GLU A 30 6.51 0.05 6.21
C GLU A 30 6.07 1.12 7.22
N LEU A 31 6.44 2.39 6.97
CA LEU A 31 6.03 3.53 7.78
C LEU A 31 4.49 3.66 7.89
N ILE A 32 3.77 3.44 6.79
CA ILE A 32 2.30 3.53 6.78
C ILE A 32 1.71 2.36 7.57
N SER A 33 2.23 1.14 7.36
CA SER A 33 1.80 -0.04 8.11
C SER A 33 2.01 0.14 9.62
N TRP A 34 3.18 0.66 10.00
CA TRP A 34 3.51 0.97 11.38
C TRP A 34 2.56 2.01 11.96
N TYR A 35 2.30 3.12 11.24
CA TYR A 35 1.39 4.17 11.69
C TYR A 35 -0.04 3.65 11.91
N ILE A 36 -0.60 2.90 10.96
CA ILE A 36 -1.95 2.33 11.09
C ILE A 36 -2.02 1.40 12.31
N LYS A 37 -0.98 0.59 12.52
CA LYS A 37 -0.89 -0.27 13.70
C LYS A 37 -0.90 0.56 14.99
N THR A 38 -0.07 1.59 15.08
CA THR A 38 -0.02 2.48 16.26
C THR A 38 -1.37 3.12 16.57
N ILE A 39 -2.14 3.55 15.57
CA ILE A 39 -3.47 4.11 15.78
C ILE A 39 -4.46 3.06 16.32
N LYS A 40 -4.38 1.82 15.83
CA LYS A 40 -5.19 0.70 16.35
C LYS A 40 -4.82 0.37 17.79
N ASP A 41 -3.53 0.26 18.08
CA ASP A 41 -3.02 -0.01 19.42
C ASP A 41 -3.47 1.08 20.41
N LEU A 42 -3.46 2.36 19.99
CA LEU A 42 -3.94 3.47 20.81
C LEU A 42 -5.45 3.41 21.07
N ALA A 43 -6.26 3.03 20.07
CA ALA A 43 -7.69 2.87 20.25
C ALA A 43 -7.99 1.78 21.30
N GLU A 44 -7.29 0.65 21.21
CA GLU A 44 -7.41 -0.45 22.18
C GLU A 44 -7.01 -0.02 23.61
N ILE A 45 -5.90 0.71 23.76
CA ILE A 45 -5.44 1.22 25.06
C ILE A 45 -6.49 2.12 25.73
N MET A 46 -7.24 2.89 24.94
CA MET A 46 -8.20 3.87 25.42
C MET A 46 -9.63 3.32 25.56
N ASP A 47 -9.83 2.02 25.33
CA ASP A 47 -11.15 1.38 25.26
C ASP A 47 -12.08 2.05 24.22
N LEU A 48 -11.50 2.42 23.06
CA LEU A 48 -12.19 3.05 21.94
C LEU A 48 -12.17 2.14 20.71
N GLU A 49 -13.18 2.28 19.87
CA GLU A 49 -13.29 1.55 18.61
C GLU A 49 -13.13 2.49 17.41
N ILE A 50 -12.34 2.06 16.42
CA ILE A 50 -12.26 2.74 15.12
C ILE A 50 -13.46 2.30 14.28
N VAL A 51 -14.42 3.20 14.07
CA VAL A 51 -15.54 2.95 13.16
C VAL A 51 -15.07 3.11 11.71
N GLY A 52 -15.15 2.04 10.92
CA GLY A 52 -14.72 2.03 9.52
C GLY A 52 -13.27 1.60 9.37
N TYR A 53 -12.38 2.54 9.01
CA TYR A 53 -10.96 2.27 8.79
C TYR A 53 -10.09 3.53 8.95
N VAL A 54 -8.79 3.32 9.19
CA VAL A 54 -7.79 4.39 9.25
C VAL A 54 -7.29 4.66 7.84
N ALA A 55 -7.69 5.78 7.23
CA ALA A 55 -7.18 6.23 5.95
C ALA A 55 -5.94 7.12 6.12
N VAL A 56 -4.84 6.80 5.44
CA VAL A 56 -3.57 7.53 5.55
C VAL A 56 -3.13 8.04 4.20
N LYS A 57 -3.04 9.36 4.05
CA LYS A 57 -2.48 9.98 2.86
C LYS A 57 -1.00 10.26 3.03
N ASP A 58 -0.15 9.61 2.25
CA ASP A 58 1.25 9.97 2.17
C ASP A 58 1.39 11.36 1.53
N LYS A 59 1.93 12.32 2.28
CA LYS A 59 2.09 13.70 1.79
C LYS A 59 3.06 13.81 0.62
N LYS A 60 4.01 12.90 0.47
CA LYS A 60 5.02 12.89 -0.60
C LYS A 60 4.43 12.31 -1.88
N THR A 61 3.93 11.07 -1.82
CA THR A 61 3.41 10.36 -3.00
C THR A 61 1.96 10.71 -3.34
N LYS A 62 1.23 11.34 -2.39
CA LYS A 62 -0.21 11.63 -2.45
C LYS A 62 -1.11 10.40 -2.51
N ILE A 63 -0.54 9.20 -2.41
CA ILE A 63 -1.27 7.93 -2.33
C ILE A 63 -2.01 7.86 -0.99
N ILE A 64 -3.24 7.35 -1.04
CA ILE A 64 -4.05 7.04 0.14
C ILE A 64 -3.99 5.54 0.34
N TRP A 65 -3.63 5.15 1.56
CA TRP A 65 -3.60 3.78 2.05
C TRP A 65 -4.72 3.57 3.05
#